data_AF-A0A2I1I729-F1
#
_entry.id   AF-A0A2I1I729-F1
#
_cell.length_a   1.000
_cell.length_b   1.000
_cell.length_c   1.000
_cell.angle_alpha   90.00
_cell.angle_beta   90.00
_cell.angle_gamma   90.00
#
_symmetry.space_group_name_H-M   'P 1'
#
loop_
_entity.id
_entity.type
_entity.pdbx_description
1 polymer ?
#
loop_
_entity_poly.entity_id
_entity_poly.type
_entity_poly.pdbx_seq_one_letter_code
_entity_poly.pdbx_strand_id
1 'polypeptide(L)'
;MTLHQTRLSESEIIGRLAAGDKTGGSCASLAFAYAANKNGMNVVDFRGGLSREAFASAAFCRAIFDADGVESYAERHTNEITATHRLLKRIQPGKEYILTTGKHAAIVKRTRANFQYLEMQSPYQGRNGWHSLDDEMLTRHFYCQKSHTSRGVKYLVSSELTEISSLASSEGYRELMGCLNTADIEQQKGVDGDIR
;
A
#
# COMPACT_ATOMS: atom_id res chain seq x y z
N MET A 1 14.63 -15.89 -9.03
CA MET A 1 14.55 -14.77 -8.07
C MET A 1 15.71 -14.87 -7.11
N THR A 2 16.66 -13.92 -7.16
CA THR A 2 17.83 -13.92 -6.29
C THR A 2 17.43 -13.34 -4.93
N LEU A 3 17.50 -14.16 -3.88
CA LEU A 3 17.44 -13.68 -2.49
C LEU A 3 18.55 -12.65 -2.28
N HIS A 4 18.26 -11.55 -1.60
CA HIS A 4 19.33 -10.66 -1.17
C HIS A 4 20.28 -11.42 -0.24
N GLN A 5 21.59 -11.34 -0.50
CA GLN A 5 22.63 -11.86 0.40
C GLN A 5 22.63 -11.15 1.78
N THR A 6 21.91 -10.02 1.91
CA THR A 6 21.74 -9.21 3.13
C THR A 6 20.37 -8.54 3.17
N ARG A 7 19.63 -8.68 4.28
CA ARG A 7 18.32 -8.03 4.49
C ARG A 7 18.49 -6.50 4.38
N LEU A 8 17.78 -5.87 3.45
CA LEU A 8 17.81 -4.42 3.28
C LEU A 8 17.27 -3.72 4.53
N SER A 9 17.90 -2.61 4.89
CA SER A 9 17.34 -1.66 5.85
C SER A 9 16.09 -0.97 5.27
N GLU A 10 15.24 -0.44 6.14
CA GLU A 10 14.04 0.31 5.72
C GLU A 10 14.39 1.47 4.79
N SER A 11 15.44 2.23 5.09
CA SER A 11 15.92 3.33 4.25
C SER A 11 16.39 2.87 2.87
N GLU A 12 17.01 1.69 2.77
CA GLU A 12 17.42 1.13 1.48
C GLU A 12 16.21 0.65 0.67
N ILE A 13 15.21 0.05 1.32
CA ILE A 13 13.95 -0.35 0.67
C ILE A 13 13.25 0.91 0.12
N ILE A 14 13.07 1.93 0.95
CA ILE A 14 12.45 3.20 0.54
C ILE A 14 13.26 3.83 -0.60
N GLY A 15 14.58 3.93 -0.48
CA GLY A 15 15.43 4.55 -1.50
C GLY A 15 15.40 3.82 -2.85
N ARG A 16 15.13 2.51 -2.87
CA ARG A 16 15.00 1.71 -4.10
C ARG A 16 13.63 1.80 -4.75
N LEU A 17 12.58 1.86 -3.93
CA LEU A 17 11.19 1.84 -4.39
C LEU A 17 10.65 3.24 -4.68
N ALA A 18 10.99 4.21 -3.83
CA ALA A 18 10.46 5.56 -3.90
C ALA A 18 10.96 6.29 -5.14
N ALA A 19 10.01 6.77 -5.93
CA ALA A 19 10.24 7.57 -7.13
C ALA A 19 8.91 8.25 -7.49
N GLY A 20 8.99 9.35 -8.24
CA GLY A 20 7.80 10.01 -8.77
C GLY A 20 6.97 9.03 -9.59
N ASP A 21 5.72 8.80 -9.21
CA ASP A 21 4.85 7.86 -9.91
C ASP A 21 4.01 8.53 -11.01
N LYS A 22 4.40 8.31 -12.28
CA LYS A 22 3.62 8.78 -13.46
C LYS A 22 2.44 7.86 -13.82
N THR A 23 2.21 6.78 -13.07
CA THR A 23 1.26 5.72 -13.44
C THR A 23 0.05 5.70 -12.51
N GLY A 24 -1.16 5.75 -13.06
CA GLY A 24 -2.37 5.56 -12.25
C GLY A 24 -2.41 4.14 -11.66
N GLY A 25 -2.81 4.03 -10.40
CA GLY A 25 -3.07 2.74 -9.73
C GLY A 25 -1.86 2.02 -9.13
N SER A 26 -0.67 2.64 -9.06
CA SER A 26 0.53 1.94 -8.55
C SER A 26 0.70 1.97 -7.02
N CYS A 27 -0.16 2.67 -6.27
CA CYS A 27 -0.02 2.78 -4.82
C CYS A 27 -0.11 1.43 -4.10
N ALA A 28 -1.04 0.57 -4.53
CA ALA A 28 -1.17 -0.78 -4.00
C ALA A 28 0.05 -1.64 -4.33
N SER A 29 0.49 -1.65 -5.61
CA SER A 29 1.66 -2.43 -6.02
C SER A 29 2.94 -1.97 -5.33
N LEU A 30 3.06 -0.67 -5.04
CA LEU A 30 4.17 -0.13 -4.25
C LEU A 30 4.15 -0.59 -2.80
N ALA A 31 2.97 -0.56 -2.17
CA ALA A 31 2.80 -1.07 -0.82
C ALA A 31 3.15 -2.57 -0.73
N PHE A 32 2.72 -3.36 -1.72
CA PHE A 32 3.10 -4.77 -1.83
C PHE A 32 4.61 -4.97 -2.06
N ALA A 33 5.24 -4.18 -2.93
CA ALA A 33 6.69 -4.24 -3.14
C ALA A 33 7.47 -3.94 -1.86
N TYR A 34 7.07 -2.93 -1.09
CA TYR A 34 7.66 -2.64 0.21
C TYR A 34 7.47 -3.80 1.19
N ALA A 35 6.25 -4.34 1.30
CA ALA A 35 5.96 -5.48 2.16
C ALA A 35 6.78 -6.72 1.80
N ALA A 36 6.92 -7.03 0.51
CA ALA A 36 7.75 -8.12 0.02
C ALA A 36 9.22 -7.94 0.44
N ASN A 37 9.79 -6.75 0.27
CA ASN A 37 11.17 -6.46 0.67
C ASN A 37 11.36 -6.56 2.20
N LYS A 38 10.40 -6.11 3.00
CA LYS A 38 10.45 -6.28 4.48
C LYS A 38 10.45 -7.74 4.91
N ASN A 39 9.84 -8.61 4.10
CA ASN A 39 9.82 -10.06 4.24
C ASN A 39 11.01 -10.77 3.56
N GLY A 40 12.06 -10.03 3.17
CA GLY A 40 13.31 -10.61 2.68
C GLY A 40 13.33 -10.94 1.19
N MET A 41 12.32 -10.50 0.45
CA MET A 41 12.28 -10.62 -1.01
C MET A 41 13.06 -9.48 -1.66
N ASN A 42 13.43 -9.64 -2.93
CA ASN A 42 13.98 -8.56 -3.75
C ASN A 42 12.96 -8.18 -4.81
N VAL A 43 12.17 -7.14 -4.53
CA VAL A 43 11.18 -6.59 -5.46
C VAL A 43 11.58 -5.16 -5.79
N VAL A 44 11.89 -4.88 -7.06
CA VAL A 44 12.55 -3.64 -7.50
C VAL A 44 11.68 -2.75 -8.36
N ASP A 45 10.67 -3.34 -9.01
CA ASP A 45 9.70 -2.61 -9.81
C ASP A 45 8.29 -3.15 -9.57
N PHE A 46 7.32 -2.28 -9.83
CA PHE A 46 5.89 -2.48 -9.60
C PHE A 46 5.04 -1.53 -10.49
N ARG A 47 5.70 -0.73 -11.36
CA ARG A 47 5.09 0.34 -12.15
C ARG A 47 5.14 -0.04 -13.63
N GLY A 48 4.18 -0.82 -14.09
CA GLY A 48 4.03 -1.13 -15.53
C GLY A 48 3.28 -2.42 -15.82
N GLY A 49 2.84 -2.56 -17.07
CA GLY A 49 2.27 -3.81 -17.61
C GLY A 49 1.01 -4.32 -16.90
N LEU A 50 0.74 -5.62 -17.11
CA LEU A 50 -0.43 -6.33 -16.57
C LEU A 50 -0.37 -6.47 -15.04
N SER A 51 0.83 -6.51 -14.45
CA SER A 51 0.97 -6.61 -12.99
C SER A 51 0.43 -5.35 -12.31
N ARG A 52 0.77 -4.14 -12.77
CA ARG A 52 0.18 -2.89 -12.27
C ARG A 52 -1.35 -2.92 -12.34
N GLU A 53 -1.91 -3.38 -13.46
CA GLU A 53 -3.37 -3.44 -13.64
C GLU A 53 -4.03 -4.43 -12.67
N ALA A 54 -3.40 -5.59 -12.46
CA ALA A 54 -3.87 -6.57 -11.48
C ALA A 54 -3.85 -5.98 -10.06
N PHE A 55 -2.76 -5.34 -9.65
CA PHE A 55 -2.64 -4.73 -8.32
C PHE A 55 -3.48 -3.45 -8.14
N ALA A 56 -3.90 -2.79 -9.22
CA ALA A 56 -4.88 -1.72 -9.15
C ALA A 56 -6.32 -2.25 -8.92
N SER A 57 -6.57 -3.54 -9.12
CA SER A 57 -7.87 -4.16 -8.88
C SER A 57 -8.10 -4.42 -7.40
N ALA A 58 -9.15 -3.81 -6.85
CA ALA A 58 -9.59 -4.07 -5.47
C ALA A 58 -9.95 -5.55 -5.24
N ALA A 59 -10.51 -6.23 -6.25
CA ALA A 59 -10.85 -7.65 -6.15
C ALA A 59 -9.59 -8.53 -6.04
N PHE A 60 -8.54 -8.18 -6.78
CA PHE A 60 -7.26 -8.87 -6.72
C PHE A 60 -6.56 -8.64 -5.39
N CYS A 61 -6.51 -7.40 -4.91
CA CYS A 61 -5.95 -7.09 -3.59
C CYS A 61 -6.69 -7.84 -2.47
N ARG A 62 -8.03 -7.87 -2.52
CA ARG A 62 -8.84 -8.61 -1.56
C ARG A 62 -8.53 -10.10 -1.55
N ALA A 63 -8.36 -10.72 -2.73
CA ALA A 63 -7.98 -12.13 -2.80
C ALA A 63 -6.65 -12.43 -2.10
N ILE A 64 -5.69 -11.49 -2.13
CA ILE A 64 -4.44 -11.61 -1.39
C ILE A 64 -4.69 -11.45 0.12
N PHE A 65 -5.52 -10.49 0.52
CA PHE A 65 -5.80 -10.19 1.93
C PHE A 65 -6.63 -11.27 2.62
N ASP A 66 -7.49 -11.97 1.87
CA ASP A 66 -8.34 -13.06 2.36
C ASP A 66 -7.61 -14.43 2.34
N ALA A 67 -6.35 -14.48 1.90
CA ALA A 67 -5.60 -15.72 1.82
C ALA A 67 -5.30 -16.32 3.21
N ASP A 68 -5.26 -17.66 3.29
CA ASP A 68 -4.98 -18.37 4.53
C ASP A 68 -3.64 -17.93 5.14
N GLY A 69 -3.66 -17.62 6.44
CA GLY A 69 -2.49 -17.16 7.18
C GLY A 69 -2.22 -15.65 7.10
N VAL A 70 -3.00 -14.89 6.34
CA VAL A 70 -2.90 -13.42 6.29
C VAL A 70 -3.74 -12.79 7.39
N GLU A 71 -3.13 -11.93 8.20
CA GLU A 71 -3.83 -11.12 9.21
C GLU A 71 -4.40 -9.86 8.54
N SER A 72 -5.66 -9.92 8.10
CA SER A 72 -6.36 -8.77 7.51
C SER A 72 -7.66 -8.41 8.26
N TYR A 73 -8.04 -7.14 8.18
CA TYR A 73 -9.24 -6.57 8.76
C TYR A 73 -9.95 -5.69 7.73
N ALA A 74 -11.26 -5.84 7.58
CA ALA A 74 -12.09 -5.02 6.71
C ALA A 74 -13.14 -4.25 7.51
N GLU A 75 -13.37 -2.98 7.13
CA GLU A 75 -14.44 -2.16 7.67
C GLU A 75 -15.28 -1.59 6.53
N ARG A 76 -16.60 -1.76 6.61
CA ARG A 76 -17.54 -1.23 5.62
C ARG A 76 -18.35 -0.09 6.20
N HIS A 77 -18.30 1.07 5.55
CA HIS A 77 -19.00 2.26 6.02
C HIS A 77 -19.33 3.20 4.86
N THR A 78 -20.28 4.11 5.06
CA THR A 78 -20.58 5.17 4.08
C THR A 78 -19.58 6.34 4.18
N ASN A 79 -18.85 6.43 5.28
CA ASN A 79 -17.81 7.42 5.57
C ASN A 79 -16.47 6.71 5.79
N GLU A 80 -15.52 6.91 4.89
CA GLU A 80 -14.23 6.20 4.86
C GLU A 80 -13.27 6.66 5.97
N ILE A 81 -13.37 7.92 6.42
CA ILE A 81 -12.58 8.41 7.57
C ILE A 81 -12.99 7.63 8.82
N THR A 82 -14.29 7.41 9.01
CA THR A 82 -14.81 6.62 10.13
C THR A 82 -14.37 5.16 10.06
N ALA A 83 -14.45 4.54 8.87
CA ALA A 83 -13.97 3.17 8.66
C ALA A 83 -12.47 3.06 8.97
N THR A 84 -11.67 3.99 8.44
CA THR A 84 -10.22 4.04 8.66
C THR A 84 -9.89 4.18 10.13
N HIS A 85 -10.55 5.06 10.88
CA HIS A 85 -10.32 5.18 12.32
C HIS A 85 -10.63 3.91 13.12
N ARG A 86 -11.60 3.09 12.67
CA ARG A 86 -11.85 1.79 13.30
C ARG A 86 -10.73 0.80 13.00
N LEU A 87 -10.23 0.78 11.77
CA LEU A 87 -9.09 -0.04 11.37
C LEU A 87 -7.81 0.36 12.11
N LEU A 88 -7.47 1.65 12.18
CA LEU A 88 -6.24 2.13 12.84
C LEU A 88 -6.13 1.70 14.31
N LYS A 89 -7.26 1.47 15.00
CA LYS A 89 -7.28 0.93 16.38
C LYS A 89 -6.74 -0.50 16.48
N ARG A 90 -6.68 -1.24 15.37
CA ARG A 90 -6.15 -2.61 15.30
C ARG A 90 -4.63 -2.66 15.17
N ILE A 91 -3.99 -1.53 14.80
CA ILE A 91 -2.53 -1.48 14.60
C ILE A 91 -1.82 -1.68 15.94
N GLN A 92 -0.98 -2.72 15.97
CA GLN A 92 -0.15 -3.02 17.13
C GLN A 92 1.17 -2.22 17.05
N PRO A 93 1.70 -1.72 18.18
CA PRO A 93 3.01 -1.08 18.22
C PRO A 93 4.11 -2.00 17.67
N GLY A 94 5.01 -1.46 16.84
CA GLY A 94 6.12 -2.20 16.25
C GLY A 94 5.77 -3.05 15.01
N LYS A 95 4.49 -3.09 14.62
CA LYS A 95 4.04 -3.70 13.37
C LYS A 95 3.74 -2.66 12.29
N GLU A 96 3.76 -3.10 11.04
CA GLU A 96 3.46 -2.31 9.84
C GLU A 96 2.33 -3.00 9.07
N TYR A 97 1.47 -2.20 8.43
CA TYR A 97 0.28 -2.71 7.76
C TYR A 97 0.10 -2.02 6.41
N ILE A 98 -0.43 -2.72 5.40
CA ILE A 98 -1.00 -2.07 4.21
C ILE A 98 -2.40 -1.59 4.60
N LEU A 99 -2.67 -0.30 4.44
CA LEU A 99 -4.00 0.30 4.54
C LEU A 99 -4.50 0.63 3.14
N THR A 100 -5.67 0.11 2.76
CA THR A 100 -6.40 0.52 1.56
C THR A 100 -7.66 1.29 1.97
N THR A 101 -7.77 2.54 1.55
CA THR A 101 -8.94 3.39 1.86
C THR A 101 -9.03 4.57 0.90
N GLY A 102 -10.24 5.07 0.63
CA GLY A 102 -10.43 6.12 -0.36
C GLY A 102 -9.98 5.65 -1.74
N LYS A 103 -9.04 6.38 -2.33
CA LYS A 103 -8.42 6.03 -3.62
C LYS A 103 -6.95 5.65 -3.50
N HIS A 104 -6.48 5.32 -2.29
CA HIS A 104 -5.07 5.12 -2.04
C HIS A 104 -4.78 3.88 -1.19
N ALA A 105 -3.55 3.39 -1.34
CA ALA A 105 -3.00 2.31 -0.54
C ALA A 105 -1.59 2.69 -0.09
N ALA A 106 -1.32 2.57 1.21
CA ALA A 106 -0.02 2.92 1.79
C ALA A 106 0.33 2.02 2.96
N ILE A 107 1.62 1.98 3.30
CA ILE A 107 2.07 1.36 4.55
C ILE A 107 1.75 2.30 5.70
N VAL A 108 1.16 1.79 6.77
CA VAL A 108 0.86 2.52 7.99
C VAL A 108 1.45 1.83 9.21
N LYS A 109 1.80 2.63 10.22
CA LYS A 109 2.24 2.14 11.52
C LYS A 109 1.80 3.07 12.63
N ARG A 110 1.89 2.57 13.86
CA ARG A 110 1.65 3.35 15.08
C ARG A 110 2.97 3.67 15.77
N THR A 111 3.20 4.94 16.06
CA THR A 111 4.26 5.41 16.96
C THR A 111 3.71 5.56 18.37
N ARG A 112 4.56 5.96 19.33
CA ARG A 112 4.10 6.27 20.70
C ARG A 112 3.09 7.44 20.72
N ALA A 113 3.18 8.36 19.76
CA ALA A 113 2.41 9.60 19.78
C ALA A 113 1.22 9.60 18.80
N ASN A 114 1.37 8.97 17.63
CA ASN A 114 0.41 9.09 16.53
C ASN A 114 0.50 7.92 15.53
N PHE A 115 -0.37 7.94 14.52
CA PHE A 115 -0.25 7.07 13.35
C PHE A 115 0.59 7.77 12.27
N GLN A 116 1.29 6.96 11.48
CA GLN A 116 2.07 7.43 10.33
C GLN A 116 1.74 6.60 9.10
N TYR A 117 1.87 7.20 7.93
CA TYR A 117 1.87 6.52 6.64
C TYR A 117 3.19 6.73 5.91
N LEU A 118 3.55 5.80 5.04
CA LEU A 118 4.78 5.84 4.25
C LEU A 118 4.48 6.38 2.85
N GLU A 119 4.93 7.60 2.58
CA GLU A 119 4.92 8.20 1.25
C GLU A 119 6.09 7.67 0.42
N MET A 120 5.81 7.17 -0.78
CA MET A 120 6.84 6.64 -1.70
C MET A 120 6.60 7.03 -3.16
N GLN A 121 5.57 7.83 -3.44
CA GLN A 121 5.16 8.25 -4.78
C GLN A 121 5.40 9.73 -5.04
N SER A 122 5.92 10.48 -4.06
CA SER A 122 6.12 11.91 -4.20
C SER A 122 7.15 12.24 -5.30
N PRO A 123 6.84 13.19 -6.20
CA PRO A 123 7.78 13.75 -7.18
C PRO A 123 8.95 14.46 -6.51
N TYR A 124 8.71 15.08 -5.37
CA TYR A 124 9.68 15.92 -4.70
C TYR A 124 10.62 15.07 -3.86
N GLN A 125 11.90 15.08 -4.23
CA GLN A 125 12.97 14.50 -3.43
C GLN A 125 12.92 15.10 -2.01
N GLY A 126 12.98 14.24 -0.99
CA GLY A 126 12.86 14.62 0.42
C GLY A 126 11.43 14.57 1.00
N ARG A 127 10.39 14.37 0.17
CA ARG A 127 9.02 14.13 0.66
C ARG A 127 8.65 12.65 0.73
N ASN A 128 9.47 11.75 0.20
CA ASN A 128 9.28 10.31 0.43
C ASN A 128 9.78 9.94 1.83
N GLY A 129 9.04 9.10 2.54
CA GLY A 129 9.30 8.74 3.93
C GLY A 129 8.03 8.73 4.79
N TRP A 130 8.23 8.60 6.11
CA TRP A 130 7.12 8.54 7.06
C TRP A 130 6.54 9.92 7.37
N HIS A 131 5.23 10.04 7.20
CA HIS A 131 4.45 11.25 7.53
C HIS A 131 3.37 10.94 8.54
N SER A 132 2.93 11.95 9.29
CA SER A 132 1.77 11.82 10.17
C SER A 132 0.52 11.43 9.37
N LEU A 133 -0.28 10.52 9.90
CA LEU A 133 -1.57 10.14 9.34
C LEU A 133 -2.68 10.74 10.21
N ASP A 134 -3.35 11.77 9.69
CA ASP A 134 -4.49 12.46 10.29
C ASP A 134 -5.64 12.63 9.27
N ASP A 135 -6.76 13.21 9.71
CA ASP A 135 -7.94 13.46 8.87
C ASP A 135 -7.64 14.32 7.64
N GLU A 136 -6.66 15.23 7.73
CA GLU A 136 -6.25 16.05 6.58
C GLU A 136 -5.59 15.16 5.53
N MET A 137 -4.67 14.30 5.92
CA MET A 137 -4.02 13.35 5.00
C MET A 137 -5.01 12.32 4.46
N LEU A 138 -5.92 11.81 5.29
CA LEU A 138 -6.99 10.92 4.83
C LEU A 138 -7.86 11.59 3.75
N THR A 139 -8.15 12.87 3.90
CA THR A 139 -8.99 13.61 2.95
C THR A 139 -8.22 14.00 1.69
N ARG A 140 -7.02 14.57 1.83
CA ARG A 140 -6.29 15.21 0.72
C ARG A 140 -5.40 14.25 -0.05
N HIS A 141 -4.83 13.27 0.64
CA HIS A 141 -3.83 12.37 0.06
C HIS A 141 -4.41 10.98 -0.23
N PHE A 142 -5.25 10.46 0.67
CA PHE A 142 -5.96 9.20 0.45
C PHE A 142 -7.30 9.39 -0.28
N TYR A 143 -7.76 10.63 -0.46
CA TYR A 143 -9.05 10.96 -1.09
C TYR A 143 -10.27 10.30 -0.42
N CYS A 144 -10.22 10.09 0.89
CA CYS A 144 -11.34 9.53 1.65
C CYS A 144 -12.56 10.45 1.61
N GLN A 145 -13.74 9.88 1.41
CA GLN A 145 -15.00 10.60 1.41
C GLN A 145 -15.75 10.47 2.75
N LYS A 146 -16.34 11.58 3.21
CA LYS A 146 -17.18 11.60 4.43
C LYS A 146 -18.57 11.00 4.21
N SER A 147 -19.00 10.80 2.97
CA SER A 147 -20.26 10.13 2.62
C SER A 147 -20.23 9.68 1.16
N HIS A 148 -20.39 8.37 0.93
CA HIS A 148 -20.64 7.81 -0.38
C HIS A 148 -22.14 7.79 -0.67
N THR A 149 -22.52 8.47 -1.75
CA THR A 149 -23.91 8.61 -2.20
C THR A 149 -23.96 8.49 -3.71
N SER A 150 -24.88 7.68 -4.22
CA SER A 150 -25.18 7.58 -5.66
C SER A 150 -26.67 7.76 -5.87
N ARG A 151 -27.07 8.70 -6.73
CA ARG A 151 -28.48 9.04 -6.99
C ARG A 151 -29.30 9.28 -5.71
N GLY A 152 -28.70 9.96 -4.73
CA GLY A 152 -29.33 10.25 -3.42
C GLY A 152 -29.33 9.10 -2.41
N VAL A 153 -28.90 7.89 -2.80
CA VAL A 153 -28.83 6.72 -1.93
C VAL A 153 -27.42 6.53 -1.41
N LYS A 154 -27.27 6.41 -0.08
CA LYS A 154 -25.99 6.10 0.54
C LYS A 154 -25.62 4.64 0.32
N TYR A 155 -24.35 4.37 0.03
CA TYR A 155 -23.85 3.01 -0.15
C TYR A 155 -22.57 2.79 0.67
N LEU A 156 -22.37 1.54 1.10
CA LEU A 156 -21.20 1.14 1.87
C LEU A 156 -20.02 0.87 0.93
N VAL A 157 -18.88 1.47 1.24
CA VAL A 157 -17.58 1.12 0.65
C VAL A 157 -16.74 0.37 1.68
N SER A 158 -15.65 -0.27 1.23
CA SER A 158 -14.77 -1.07 2.09
C SER A 158 -13.41 -0.42 2.19
N SER A 159 -12.89 -0.34 3.41
CA SER A 159 -11.47 -0.08 3.70
C SER A 159 -10.87 -1.35 4.29
N GLU A 160 -9.58 -1.63 4.05
CA GLU A 160 -8.91 -2.83 4.53
C GLU A 160 -7.55 -2.49 5.17
N LEU A 161 -7.14 -3.31 6.14
CA LEU A 161 -5.88 -3.19 6.85
C LEU A 161 -5.24 -4.58 6.98
N THR A 162 -4.07 -4.77 6.41
CA THR A 162 -3.39 -6.08 6.33
C THR A 162 -1.99 -6.02 6.92
N GLU A 163 -1.66 -6.90 7.86
CA GLU A 163 -0.35 -6.93 8.53
C GLU A 163 0.73 -7.48 7.57
N ILE A 164 1.81 -6.73 7.36
CA ILE A 164 2.72 -7.03 6.25
C ILE A 164 3.55 -8.29 6.44
N SER A 165 3.87 -8.68 7.68
CA SER A 165 4.67 -9.89 7.94
C SER A 165 3.85 -11.17 7.73
N SER A 166 2.54 -11.12 7.98
CA SER A 166 1.63 -12.24 7.76
C SER A 166 1.50 -12.62 6.28
N LEU A 167 1.66 -11.67 5.35
CA LEU A 167 1.61 -11.90 3.91
C LEU A 167 2.60 -12.97 3.43
N ALA A 168 3.79 -13.03 4.03
CA ALA A 168 4.80 -14.03 3.66
C ALA A 168 4.42 -15.47 4.05
N SER A 169 3.37 -15.63 4.87
CA SER A 169 2.87 -16.93 5.32
C SER A 169 1.86 -17.55 4.34
N SER A 170 1.29 -16.76 3.43
CA SER A 170 0.29 -17.28 2.48
C SER A 170 0.97 -18.00 1.31
N GLU A 171 0.41 -19.15 0.94
CA GLU A 171 0.87 -19.92 -0.21
C GLU A 171 0.80 -19.09 -1.50
N GLY A 172 1.82 -19.21 -2.36
CA GLY A 172 1.87 -18.48 -3.63
C GLY A 172 2.23 -16.99 -3.52
N TYR A 173 2.37 -16.43 -2.31
CA TYR A 173 2.72 -15.00 -2.15
C TYR A 173 4.06 -14.66 -2.80
N ARG A 174 5.04 -15.56 -2.69
CA ARG A 174 6.38 -15.31 -3.23
C ARG A 174 6.38 -15.23 -4.74
N GLU A 175 5.68 -16.16 -5.38
CA GLU A 175 5.49 -16.22 -6.82
C GLU A 175 4.74 -14.97 -7.31
N LEU A 176 3.68 -14.57 -6.59
CA LEU A 176 2.87 -13.40 -6.90
C LEU A 176 3.67 -12.10 -6.84
N MET A 177 4.47 -11.90 -5.79
CA MET A 177 5.35 -10.73 -5.68
C MET A 177 6.48 -10.79 -6.72
N GLY A 178 6.87 -11.97 -7.18
CA GLY A 178 7.78 -12.14 -8.31
C GLY A 178 7.26 -11.52 -9.61
N CYS A 179 5.93 -11.51 -9.81
CA CYS A 179 5.29 -10.88 -10.97
C CYS A 179 5.34 -9.34 -10.95
N LEU A 180 5.68 -8.72 -9.82
CA LEU A 180 5.91 -7.27 -9.77
C LEU A 180 7.21 -6.89 -10.48
N ASN A 181 8.22 -7.76 -10.44
CA ASN A 181 9.50 -7.52 -11.09
C ASN A 181 9.37 -7.64 -12.62
N THR A 182 9.27 -6.49 -13.28
CA THR A 182 9.44 -6.29 -14.73
C THR A 182 10.91 -6.28 -15.12
N ALA A 183 11.21 -6.60 -16.38
CA ALA A 183 12.56 -6.50 -16.91
C ALA A 183 13.07 -5.06 -16.85
N ASP A 184 14.38 -4.84 -16.66
CA ASP A 184 14.97 -3.50 -16.47
C ASP A 184 14.60 -2.48 -17.55
N ILE A 185 14.44 -2.92 -18.80
CA ILE A 185 14.06 -2.08 -19.94
C ILE A 185 12.57 -1.73 -20.00
N GLU A 186 11.73 -2.42 -19.22
CA GLU A 186 10.27 -2.25 -19.17
C GLU A 186 9.80 -1.43 -17.96
N GLN A 187 10.74 -1.00 -17.10
CA GLN A 187 10.42 -0.30 -15.86
C GLN A 187 9.94 1.14 -16.12
N GLN A 188 8.77 1.51 -15.57
CA GLN A 188 8.19 2.86 -15.74
C GLN A 188 8.32 3.73 -14.48
N LYS A 189 9.55 3.96 -14.02
CA LYS A 189 9.83 4.91 -12.91
C LYS A 189 9.82 6.34 -13.45
N GLY A 190 9.00 7.21 -12.88
CA GLY A 190 8.87 8.61 -13.28
C GLY A 190 9.71 9.56 -12.42
N VAL A 191 9.97 10.75 -12.97
CA VAL A 191 10.59 11.89 -12.25
C VAL A 191 9.53 12.75 -11.53
N ASP A 192 8.27 12.70 -11.97
CA ASP A 192 7.18 13.51 -11.44
C ASP A 192 5.98 12.61 -11.13
N GLY A 193 5.63 12.40 -9.85
CA GLY A 193 4.43 11.67 -9.45
C GLY A 193 3.22 12.55 -9.16
N ASP A 194 2.03 12.12 -9.58
CA ASP A 194 0.76 12.63 -9.05
C ASP A 194 -0.35 11.57 -9.21
N ILE A 195 -1.19 11.41 -8.19
CA ILE A 195 -2.34 10.48 -8.21
C ILE A 195 -3.46 11.19 -8.96
N ARG A 196 -3.91 10.65 -10.10
CA ARG A 196 -5.08 11.16 -10.85
C ARG A 196 -6.39 10.50 -10.41
#